data_AF-A0A2N0SDR7-F1
#
_entry.id   AF-A0A2N0SDR7-F1
#
_cell.length_a   1.000
_cell.length_b   1.000
_cell.length_c   1.000
_cell.angle_alpha   90.00
_cell.angle_beta   90.00
_cell.angle_gamma   90.00
#
_symmetry.space_group_name_H-M   'P 1'
#
loop_
_entity.id
_entity.type
_entity.pdbx_description
1 polymer ?
#
loop_
_entity_poly.entity_id
_entity_poly.type
_entity_poly.pdbx_seq_one_letter_code
_entity_poly.pdbx_strand_id
1 'polypeptide(L)'
;MSSNNITKDDENFLKNFLKDFYRQIINLENYTKYKNILSEWIQEFLIDNEKNPEIILKLMEENENWFSSLIGFFYEFGIVHNTIDKNKSFDLYLLSINKYEKNEDKKLTSMYQLLNIIISKYLLSFYYYKDILYNKYSISKEFKLWNMHM
;
A
#
# COMPACT_ATOMS: atom_id res chain seq x y z
N MET A 1 -26.35 18.01 -5.65
CA MET A 1 -25.05 17.40 -6.02
C MET A 1 -23.97 18.39 -5.62
N SER A 2 -23.36 18.23 -4.44
CA SER A 2 -22.18 19.03 -4.11
C SER A 2 -20.99 18.41 -4.82
N SER A 3 -20.34 19.16 -5.70
CA SER A 3 -18.95 18.91 -6.03
C SER A 3 -18.18 19.04 -4.72
N ASN A 4 -17.86 17.93 -4.07
CA ASN A 4 -16.94 17.91 -2.95
C ASN A 4 -15.57 18.23 -3.51
N ASN A 5 -15.29 19.51 -3.71
CA ASN A 5 -13.96 19.95 -4.09
C ASN A 5 -13.05 19.61 -2.92
N ILE A 6 -12.16 18.64 -3.13
CA ILE A 6 -11.11 18.26 -2.18
C ILE A 6 -10.41 19.54 -1.75
N THR A 7 -10.35 19.76 -0.43
CA THR A 7 -9.65 20.93 0.09
C THR A 7 -8.16 20.77 -0.17
N LYS A 8 -7.45 21.89 -0.31
CA LYS A 8 -5.98 21.86 -0.42
C LYS A 8 -5.32 21.11 0.75
N ASP A 9 -5.95 21.18 1.92
CA ASP A 9 -5.48 20.50 3.12
C ASP A 9 -5.65 18.99 3.03
N ASP A 10 -6.78 18.51 2.48
CA ASP A 10 -7.00 17.09 2.22
C ASP A 10 -6.04 16.54 1.16
N GLU A 11 -5.79 17.30 0.08
CA GLU A 11 -4.80 16.90 -0.93
C GLU A 11 -3.39 16.80 -0.34
N ASN A 12 -2.99 17.78 0.49
CA ASN A 12 -1.69 17.76 1.18
C ASN A 12 -1.58 16.58 2.15
N PHE A 13 -2.65 16.30 2.91
CA PHE A 13 -2.72 15.15 3.79
C PHE A 13 -2.50 13.84 3.02
N LEU A 14 -3.24 13.60 1.94
CA LEU A 14 -3.11 12.37 1.14
C LEU A 14 -1.70 12.21 0.54
N LYS A 15 -1.10 13.31 0.08
CA LYS A 15 0.28 13.31 -0.43
C LYS A 15 1.29 12.93 0.63
N ASN A 16 1.11 13.38 1.87
CA ASN A 16 1.96 13.00 2.99
C ASN A 16 1.72 11.54 3.39
N PHE A 17 0.46 11.12 3.46
CA PHE A 17 0.09 9.74 3.76
C PHE A 17 0.77 8.74 2.80
N LEU A 18 0.73 9.00 1.49
CA LEU A 18 1.41 8.17 0.49
C LEU A 18 2.94 8.12 0.66
N LYS A 19 3.55 9.27 0.96
CA LYS A 19 5.01 9.35 1.20
C LYS A 19 5.43 8.58 2.44
N ASP A 20 4.66 8.69 3.52
CA ASP A 20 4.99 8.02 4.77
C ASP A 20 4.71 6.53 4.69
N PHE A 21 3.65 6.10 4.00
CA PHE A 21 3.42 4.68 3.71
C PHE A 21 4.55 4.08 2.88
N TYR A 22 5.04 4.79 1.87
CA TYR A 22 6.22 4.39 1.10
C TYR A 22 7.47 4.23 1.98
N ARG A 23 7.68 5.14 2.95
CA ARG A 23 8.78 5.03 3.92
C ARG A 23 8.63 3.77 4.79
N GLN A 24 7.42 3.45 5.24
CA GLN A 24 7.17 2.22 5.98
C GLN A 24 7.54 0.97 5.17
N ILE A 25 7.17 0.97 3.88
CA ILE A 25 7.51 -0.13 2.96
C ILE A 25 9.03 -0.31 2.82
N ILE A 26 9.78 0.78 2.63
CA ILE A 26 11.24 0.69 2.48
C ILE A 26 11.92 0.20 3.75
N ASN A 27 11.42 0.65 4.90
CA ASN A 27 12.00 0.30 6.20
C ASN A 27 11.52 -1.06 6.71
N LEU A 28 10.70 -1.79 5.94
CA LEU A 28 10.14 -3.05 6.38
C LEU A 28 11.18 -4.19 6.31
N GLU A 29 11.73 -4.56 7.46
CA GLU A 29 12.71 -5.66 7.54
C GLU A 29 12.05 -7.05 7.65
N ASN A 30 10.83 -7.13 8.21
CA ASN A 30 10.14 -8.40 8.47
C ASN A 30 8.98 -8.68 7.51
N TYR A 31 9.33 -9.27 6.37
CA TYR A 31 8.41 -9.66 5.30
C TYR A 31 7.30 -10.62 5.74
N THR A 32 7.49 -11.42 6.80
CA THR A 32 6.44 -12.36 7.26
C THR A 32 5.31 -11.68 8.02
N LYS A 33 5.58 -10.51 8.59
CA LYS A 33 4.61 -9.74 9.39
C LYS A 33 4.17 -8.44 8.71
N TYR A 34 4.51 -8.26 7.44
CA TYR A 34 4.25 -7.01 6.71
C TYR A 34 2.80 -6.56 6.82
N LYS A 35 1.86 -7.52 6.71
CA LYS A 35 0.42 -7.29 6.83
C LYS A 35 0.10 -6.53 8.11
N ASN A 36 0.48 -7.09 9.26
CA ASN A 36 0.14 -6.53 10.56
C ASN A 36 0.83 -5.18 10.76
N ILE A 37 2.13 -5.09 10.43
CA ILE A 37 2.92 -3.87 10.59
C ILE A 37 2.30 -2.72 9.79
N LEU A 38 1.99 -2.94 8.52
CA LEU A 38 1.44 -1.89 7.66
C LEU A 38 -0.02 -1.57 8.00
N SER A 39 -0.84 -2.56 8.38
CA SER A 39 -2.23 -2.30 8.79
C SER A 39 -2.32 -1.53 10.11
N GLU A 40 -1.51 -1.90 11.09
CA GLU A 40 -1.43 -1.21 12.39
C GLU A 40 -0.95 0.23 12.17
N TRP A 41 0.10 0.41 11.38
CA TRP A 41 0.61 1.75 11.06
C TRP A 41 -0.45 2.64 10.38
N ILE A 42 -1.21 2.12 9.41
CA ILE A 42 -2.29 2.91 8.77
C ILE A 42 -3.32 3.33 9.81
N GLN A 43 -3.73 2.42 10.70
CA GLN A 43 -4.73 2.73 11.72
C GLN A 43 -4.22 3.81 12.68
N GLU A 44 -3.00 3.66 13.20
CA GLU A 44 -2.36 4.65 14.07
C GLU A 44 -2.22 6.01 13.37
N PHE A 45 -1.72 6.02 12.13
CA PHE A 45 -1.56 7.25 11.35
C PHE A 45 -2.89 7.99 11.16
N LEU A 46 -3.98 7.27 10.89
CA LEU A 46 -5.31 7.87 10.73
C LEU A 46 -5.87 8.40 12.06
N ILE A 47 -5.67 7.66 13.16
CA ILE A 47 -6.09 8.08 14.50
C ILE A 47 -5.34 9.35 14.94
N ASP A 48 -4.02 9.36 14.80
CA ASP A 48 -3.15 10.48 15.20
C ASP A 48 -3.44 11.77 14.42
N ASN A 49 -3.94 11.64 13.20
CA ASN A 49 -4.33 12.76 12.36
C ASN A 49 -5.84 13.07 12.42
N GLU A 50 -6.59 12.43 13.31
CA GLU A 50 -8.04 12.58 13.49
C GLU A 50 -8.84 12.38 12.18
N LYS A 51 -8.38 11.45 11.32
CA LYS A 51 -9.00 11.17 10.03
C LYS A 51 -9.83 9.90 10.05
N ASN A 52 -11.05 9.99 9.56
CA ASN A 52 -11.93 8.83 9.39
C ASN A 52 -11.47 7.98 8.17
N PRO A 53 -11.19 6.68 8.33
CA PRO A 53 -10.75 5.81 7.24
C PRO A 53 -11.69 5.77 6.03
N GLU A 54 -13.00 5.84 6.23
CA GLU A 54 -14.00 5.84 5.15
C GLU A 54 -13.91 7.12 4.31
N ILE A 55 -13.70 8.27 4.96
CA ILE A 55 -13.53 9.56 4.28
C ILE A 55 -12.22 9.54 3.49
N ILE A 56 -11.13 9.04 4.08
CA ILE A 56 -9.84 8.93 3.39
C ILE A 56 -9.93 8.01 2.18
N LEU A 57 -10.62 6.87 2.29
CA LEU A 57 -10.84 5.97 1.16
C LEU A 57 -11.55 6.69 0.01
N LYS A 58 -12.65 7.41 0.30
CA LYS A 58 -13.40 8.18 -0.71
C LYS A 58 -12.53 9.24 -1.41
N LEU A 59 -11.73 9.99 -0.65
CA LEU A 59 -10.82 11.00 -1.21
C LEU A 59 -9.71 10.39 -2.08
N MET A 60 -9.21 9.21 -1.71
CA MET A 60 -8.26 8.46 -2.52
C MET A 60 -8.90 7.94 -3.81
N GLU A 61 -10.14 7.44 -3.77
CA GLU A 61 -10.89 6.99 -4.95
C GLU A 61 -11.10 8.12 -5.96
N GLU A 62 -11.35 9.36 -5.51
CA GLU A 62 -11.41 10.55 -6.38
C GLU A 62 -10.06 10.88 -7.05
N ASN A 63 -8.93 10.40 -6.50
CA ASN A 63 -7.57 10.59 -7.02
C ASN A 63 -6.87 9.25 -7.30
N GLU A 64 -7.63 8.25 -7.75
CA GLU A 64 -7.19 6.85 -7.87
C GLU A 64 -5.83 6.70 -8.59
N ASN A 65 -5.56 7.54 -9.59
CA ASN A 65 -4.29 7.54 -10.33
C ASN A 65 -3.05 7.67 -9.42
N TRP A 66 -3.16 8.37 -8.29
CA TRP A 66 -2.08 8.52 -7.31
C TRP A 66 -2.16 7.53 -6.16
N PHE A 67 -3.30 6.88 -5.93
CA PHE A 67 -3.54 6.13 -4.70
C PHE A 67 -4.06 4.70 -4.89
N SER A 68 -4.17 4.20 -6.12
CA SER A 68 -4.73 2.87 -6.40
C SER A 68 -4.09 1.77 -5.55
N SER A 69 -2.79 1.84 -5.27
CA SER A 69 -2.12 0.89 -4.38
C SER A 69 -2.60 0.96 -2.92
N LEU A 70 -2.81 2.16 -2.37
CA LEU A 70 -3.37 2.32 -1.02
C LEU A 70 -4.83 1.91 -0.96
N ILE A 71 -5.62 2.24 -1.98
CA ILE A 71 -7.02 1.80 -2.09
C ILE A 71 -7.05 0.27 -2.10
N GLY A 72 -6.20 -0.37 -2.89
CA GLY A 72 -6.09 -1.83 -2.93
C GLY A 72 -5.71 -2.41 -1.57
N PHE A 73 -4.82 -1.75 -0.82
CA PHE A 73 -4.44 -2.16 0.52
C PHE A 73 -5.62 -2.07 1.50
N PHE A 74 -6.42 -1.00 1.42
CA PHE A 74 -7.63 -0.85 2.24
C PHE A 74 -8.62 -2.00 2.01
N TYR A 75 -8.82 -2.42 0.76
CA TYR A 75 -9.68 -3.56 0.41
C TYR A 75 -9.05 -4.92 0.78
N GLU A 76 -7.74 -5.10 0.67
CA GLU A 76 -7.07 -6.36 1.05
C GLU A 76 -7.18 -6.64 2.55
N PHE A 77 -7.10 -5.58 3.35
CA PHE A 77 -7.03 -5.67 4.81
C PHE A 77 -8.30 -5.24 5.53
N GLY A 78 -9.34 -4.85 4.78
CA GLY A 78 -10.65 -4.52 5.33
C GLY A 78 -10.61 -3.30 6.26
N ILE A 79 -9.76 -2.30 5.98
CA ILE A 79 -9.47 -1.18 6.90
C ILE A 79 -10.73 -0.39 7.31
N VAL A 80 -11.71 -0.26 6.41
CA VAL A 80 -12.92 0.55 6.66
C VAL A 80 -14.08 -0.27 7.20
N HIS A 81 -14.46 -1.34 6.50
CA HIS A 81 -15.70 -2.09 6.77
C HIS A 81 -15.47 -3.54 7.18
N ASN A 82 -14.23 -3.92 7.56
CA ASN A 82 -13.81 -5.32 7.76
C ASN A 82 -14.12 -6.24 6.57
N THR A 83 -14.45 -5.65 5.41
CA THR A 83 -14.81 -6.37 4.19
C THR A 83 -13.54 -6.52 3.38
N ILE A 84 -13.09 -7.77 3.24
CA ILE A 84 -11.86 -8.11 2.52
C ILE A 84 -12.22 -8.46 1.08
N ASP A 85 -11.65 -7.73 0.12
CA ASP A 85 -11.75 -8.01 -1.30
C ASP A 85 -10.36 -8.06 -1.95
N LYS A 86 -9.80 -9.28 -1.98
CA LYS A 86 -8.46 -9.53 -2.52
C LYS A 86 -8.40 -9.39 -4.04
N ASN A 87 -9.49 -9.68 -4.75
CA ASN A 87 -9.53 -9.58 -6.20
C ASN A 87 -9.52 -8.10 -6.62
N LYS A 88 -10.39 -7.29 -6.00
CA LYS A 88 -10.39 -5.84 -6.21
C LYS A 88 -9.05 -5.22 -5.83
N SER A 89 -8.47 -5.65 -4.71
CA SER A 89 -7.14 -5.21 -4.30
C SER A 89 -6.07 -5.49 -5.36
N PHE A 90 -6.03 -6.73 -5.86
CA PHE A 90 -5.09 -7.14 -6.89
C PHE A 90 -5.23 -6.32 -8.18
N ASP A 91 -6.47 -6.10 -8.63
CA ASP A 91 -6.77 -5.28 -9.82
C ASP A 91 -6.29 -3.84 -9.63
N LEU A 92 -6.49 -3.27 -8.45
CA LEU A 92 -6.04 -1.92 -8.09
C LEU A 92 -4.51 -1.79 -8.03
N TYR A 93 -3.81 -2.83 -7.59
CA TYR A 93 -2.34 -2.86 -7.64
C TYR A 93 -1.83 -2.87 -9.07
N LEU A 94 -2.41 -3.70 -9.93
CA LEU A 94 -2.05 -3.76 -11.35
C LEU A 94 -2.39 -2.47 -12.10
N LEU A 95 -3.45 -1.78 -11.70
CA LEU A 95 -3.95 -0.59 -12.38
C LEU A 95 -2.89 0.51 -12.55
N SER A 96 -2.11 0.84 -11.52
CA SER A 96 -1.09 1.89 -11.61
C SER A 96 0.05 1.51 -12.55
N ILE A 97 0.46 0.23 -12.54
CA ILE A 97 1.51 -0.32 -13.41
C ILE A 97 1.03 -0.32 -14.86
N ASN A 98 -0.17 -0.85 -15.11
CA ASN A 98 -0.77 -0.93 -16.43
C ASN A 98 -0.98 0.47 -17.05
N LYS A 99 -1.43 1.45 -16.25
CA LYS A 99 -1.58 2.84 -16.71
C LYS A 99 -0.23 3.43 -17.14
N TYR A 100 0.85 3.11 -16.43
CA TYR A 100 2.20 3.54 -16.78
C TYR A 100 2.74 2.82 -18.03
N GLU A 101 2.54 1.50 -18.13
CA GLU A 101 3.05 0.70 -19.26
C GLU A 101 2.32 0.97 -20.57
N LYS A 102 1.02 1.26 -20.51
CA LYS A 102 0.19 1.61 -21.69
C LYS A 102 0.39 3.06 -22.16
N ASN A 103 1.03 3.91 -21.37
CA ASN A 103 1.38 5.26 -21.79
C ASN A 103 2.54 5.17 -22.79
N GLU A 104 2.30 5.53 -24.06
CA GLU A 104 3.27 5.42 -25.16
C GLU A 104 4.59 6.15 -24.84
N ASP A 105 4.50 7.30 -24.17
CA ASP A 105 5.66 8.11 -23.78
C ASP A 105 6.31 7.64 -22.47
N LYS A 106 5.71 6.64 -21.79
CA LYS A 106 6.05 6.17 -20.43
C LYS A 106 6.29 7.33 -19.46
N LYS A 107 5.52 8.42 -19.64
CA LYS A 107 5.76 9.67 -18.93
C LYS A 107 5.05 9.65 -17.59
N LEU A 108 5.83 9.77 -16.52
CA LEU A 108 5.31 10.05 -15.19
C LEU A 108 4.89 11.52 -15.12
N THR A 109 3.64 11.77 -14.72
CA THR A 109 3.09 13.13 -14.59
C THR A 109 3.32 13.71 -13.20
N SER A 110 3.60 12.88 -12.19
CA SER A 110 3.91 13.31 -10.83
C SER A 110 4.77 12.31 -10.06
N MET A 111 5.47 12.80 -9.02
CA MET A 111 6.16 11.94 -8.06
C MET A 111 5.19 10.97 -7.35
N TYR A 112 3.95 11.38 -7.13
CA TYR A 112 2.93 10.56 -6.46
C TYR A 112 2.55 9.34 -7.28
N GLN A 113 2.47 9.47 -8.62
CA GLN A 113 2.30 8.29 -9.48
C GLN A 113 3.48 7.32 -9.38
N LEU A 114 4.70 7.84 -9.32
CA LEU A 114 5.89 6.99 -9.15
C LEU A 114 5.84 6.23 -7.83
N LEU A 115 5.53 6.92 -6.72
CA LEU A 115 5.36 6.28 -5.41
C LEU A 115 4.27 5.20 -5.47
N ASN A 116 3.12 5.50 -6.06
CA ASN A 116 2.02 4.55 -6.23
C ASN A 116 2.45 3.29 -7.00
N ILE A 117 3.24 3.44 -8.08
CA ILE A 117 3.76 2.31 -8.86
C ILE A 117 4.75 1.48 -8.04
N ILE A 118 5.65 2.12 -7.27
CA ILE A 118 6.61 1.40 -6.43
C ILE A 118 5.88 0.60 -5.35
N ILE A 119 4.90 1.22 -4.68
CA ILE A 119 4.06 0.56 -3.68
C ILE A 119 3.29 -0.61 -4.31
N SER A 120 2.66 -0.42 -5.46
CA SER A 120 1.97 -1.51 -6.19
C SER A 120 2.89 -2.68 -6.48
N LYS A 121 4.09 -2.42 -7.02
CA LYS A 121 5.07 -3.47 -7.32
C LYS A 121 5.51 -4.20 -6.05
N TYR A 122 5.70 -3.47 -4.96
CA TYR A 122 6.02 -4.06 -3.67
C TYR A 122 4.90 -4.97 -3.18
N LEU A 123 3.65 -4.51 -3.14
CA LEU A 123 2.49 -5.29 -2.70
C LEU A 123 2.24 -6.52 -3.59
N LEU A 124 2.34 -6.37 -4.92
CA LEU A 124 2.25 -7.49 -5.86
C LEU A 124 3.38 -8.51 -5.67
N SER A 125 4.57 -8.07 -5.26
CA SER A 125 5.64 -9.01 -4.95
C SER A 125 5.25 -9.95 -3.80
N PHE A 126 4.52 -9.47 -2.80
CA PHE A 126 3.96 -10.36 -1.78
C PHE A 126 2.88 -11.25 -2.35
N TYR A 127 2.04 -10.77 -3.27
CA TYR A 127 1.02 -11.61 -3.89
C TYR A 127 1.64 -12.80 -4.65
N TYR A 128 2.64 -12.54 -5.49
CA TYR A 128 3.28 -13.56 -6.32
C TYR A 128 4.31 -14.41 -5.60
N TYR A 129 5.10 -13.81 -4.71
CA TYR A 129 6.24 -14.47 -4.07
C TYR A 129 5.97 -14.83 -2.61
N LYS A 130 4.73 -14.72 -2.11
CA LYS A 130 4.40 -15.03 -0.71
C LYS A 130 5.01 -16.35 -0.27
N ASP A 131 4.78 -17.40 -1.04
CA ASP A 131 5.16 -18.76 -0.67
C ASP A 131 6.68 -18.96 -0.71
N ILE A 132 7.36 -18.34 -1.69
CA ILE A 132 8.82 -18.37 -1.80
C ILE A 132 9.49 -17.56 -0.68
N LEU A 133 8.99 -16.35 -0.41
CA LEU A 133 9.49 -15.48 0.66
C LEU A 133 9.28 -16.12 2.03
N TYR A 134 8.12 -16.73 2.27
CA TYR A 134 7.80 -17.39 3.53
C TYR A 134 8.67 -18.62 3.77
N ASN A 135 8.93 -19.41 2.72
CA ASN A 135 9.81 -20.57 2.78
C ASN A 135 11.28 -20.13 3.04
N LYS A 136 11.79 -19.14 2.29
CA LYS A 136 13.15 -18.62 2.46
C LYS A 136 13.39 -18.01 3.84
N TYR A 137 12.41 -17.27 4.39
CA TYR A 137 12.51 -16.74 5.75
C TYR A 137 12.56 -17.85 6.79
N SER A 138 11.69 -18.87 6.66
CA SER A 138 11.67 -20.03 7.57
C SER A 138 13.01 -20.74 7.61
N ILE A 139 13.59 -21.02 6.43
CA ILE A 139 14.93 -21.63 6.31
C ILE A 139 16.00 -20.74 6.97
N SER A 140 16.00 -19.43 6.71
CA SER A 140 16.99 -18.52 7.29
C SER A 140 16.93 -18.44 8.82
N LYS A 141 15.72 -18.58 9.40
CA LYS A 141 15.49 -18.58 10.85
C LYS A 141 15.99 -19.89 11.47
N GLU A 142 15.73 -21.03 10.83
CA GLU A 142 16.25 -22.34 11.26
C GLU A 142 17.78 -22.36 11.25
N PHE A 143 18.41 -21.85 10.19
CA PHE A 143 19.88 -21.74 10.12
C PHE A 143 20.46 -20.86 11.25
N LYS A 144 19.82 -19.74 11.59
CA LYS A 144 20.26 -18.90 12.73
C LYS A 144 20.13 -19.62 14.06
N LEU A 145 19.04 -20.36 14.28
CA LEU A 145 18.84 -21.15 15.51
C LEU A 145 19.89 -22.26 15.62
N TRP A 146 20.17 -22.97 14.53
CA TRP A 146 21.17 -24.03 14.51
C TRP A 146 22.57 -23.51 14.86
N ASN A 147 22.94 -22.33 14.34
CA ASN A 147 24.21 -21.68 14.65
C ASN A 147 24.32 -21.10 16.08
N MET A 148 23.20 -20.89 16.80
CA MET A 148 23.22 -20.47 18.21
C MET A 148 23.34 -21.65 19.19
N HIS A 149 23.13 -22.87 18.71
CA HIS A 149 23.20 -24.11 19.50
C HIS A 149 24.49 -24.93 19.27
N MET A 150 25.41 -24.43 18.44
CA MET A 150 26.81 -24.89 18.35
C MET A 150 27.73 -23.93 19.11
#